data_AF-A0A6A6DDZ9-F1
#
_entry.id   AF-A0A6A6DDZ9-F1
#
_cell.length_a   1.000
_cell.length_b   1.000
_cell.length_c   1.000
_cell.angle_alpha   90.00
_cell.angle_beta   90.00
_cell.angle_gamma   90.00
#
_symmetry.space_group_name_H-M   'P 1'
#
loop_
_entity.id
_entity.type
_entity.pdbx_description
1 polymer ?
#
loop_
_entity_poly.entity_id
_entity_poly.type
_entity_poly.pdbx_seq_one_letter_code
_entity_poly.pdbx_strand_id
1 'polypeptide(L)'
;MPLFINHLLFLHLFIWSAYTIAETQYPITFDGRIPQNATKSLFKSVQSPFNPRYVLGQSAETALRRTELLVNNKPLTVSGKKTWFTSLRTSSSNPLNYNHEHLLVFHEAQDFQADFYSLKTGKPMEDIGPWKEEGKSKTFFLTPFTEDIWHNFGIYLNYDDNEMQVLYSTADNPLRVATPMLPNNLSGKAPTTLGETHFGLQKRPTGANLTNYLYEGTQEFGIHEGLIMGGIWQVSGQAQNCSLQH
;
A
#
# COMPACT_ATOMS: atom_id res chain seq x y z
N MET A 1 -28.77 0.43 -66.35
CA MET A 1 -28.72 1.40 -65.22
C MET A 1 -30.11 1.43 -64.63
N PRO A 2 -30.32 1.08 -63.34
CA PRO A 2 -29.51 1.47 -62.19
C PRO A 2 -28.80 0.32 -61.47
N LEU A 3 -27.82 0.70 -60.64
CA LEU A 3 -26.95 -0.14 -59.82
C LEU A 3 -27.72 -0.79 -58.66
N PHE A 4 -27.54 -2.10 -58.46
CA PHE A 4 -27.74 -2.72 -57.15
C PHE A 4 -26.38 -2.84 -56.46
N ILE A 5 -26.19 -2.05 -55.41
CA ILE A 5 -25.01 -2.07 -54.55
C ILE A 5 -25.18 -3.20 -53.53
N ASN A 6 -24.23 -4.14 -53.57
CA ASN A 6 -23.96 -5.12 -52.53
C ASN A 6 -23.71 -4.43 -51.18
N HIS A 7 -24.47 -4.77 -50.15
CA HIS A 7 -23.99 -4.67 -48.76
C HIS A 7 -24.08 -6.04 -48.11
N LEU A 8 -22.99 -6.80 -48.25
CA LEU A 8 -22.63 -7.89 -47.34
C LEU A 8 -22.54 -7.29 -45.92
N LEU A 9 -23.43 -7.71 -45.01
CA LEU A 9 -23.20 -7.53 -43.59
C LEU A 9 -22.04 -8.44 -43.17
N PHE A 10 -20.86 -7.87 -42.99
CA PHE A 10 -19.78 -8.50 -42.22
C PHE A 10 -20.09 -8.32 -40.73
N LEU A 11 -20.72 -9.33 -40.13
CA LEU A 11 -20.80 -9.47 -38.68
C LEU A 11 -19.37 -9.75 -38.17
N HIS A 12 -18.68 -8.71 -37.72
CA HIS A 12 -17.42 -8.86 -36.98
C HIS A 12 -17.77 -9.44 -35.60
N LEU A 13 -17.74 -10.76 -35.52
CA LEU A 13 -17.71 -11.47 -34.24
C LEU A 13 -16.38 -11.10 -33.57
N PHE A 14 -16.38 -10.07 -32.74
CA PHE A 14 -15.31 -9.87 -31.77
C PHE A 14 -15.43 -10.99 -30.74
N ILE A 15 -14.73 -12.10 -31.00
CA ILE A 15 -14.40 -13.06 -29.97
C ILE A 15 -13.50 -12.30 -29.00
N TRP A 16 -14.09 -11.75 -27.94
CA TRP A 16 -13.32 -11.43 -26.75
C TRP A 16 -12.70 -12.75 -26.30
N SER A 17 -11.41 -12.94 -26.54
CA SER A 17 -10.68 -13.94 -25.80
C SER A 17 -10.79 -13.51 -24.34
N ALA A 18 -11.65 -14.19 -23.59
CA ALA A 18 -11.51 -14.23 -22.15
C ALA A 18 -10.10 -14.77 -21.91
N TYR A 19 -9.16 -13.89 -21.62
CA TYR A 19 -7.93 -14.30 -20.98
C TYR A 19 -8.37 -14.88 -19.64
N THR A 20 -8.45 -16.20 -19.57
CA THR A 20 -8.39 -16.93 -18.31
C THR A 20 -7.11 -16.44 -17.66
N ILE A 21 -7.24 -15.66 -16.58
CA ILE A 21 -6.12 -15.40 -15.69
C ILE A 21 -5.63 -16.79 -15.31
N ALA A 22 -4.45 -17.19 -15.79
CA ALA A 22 -3.76 -18.34 -15.25
C ALA A 22 -3.75 -18.10 -13.75
N GLU A 23 -4.48 -18.94 -13.01
CA GLU A 23 -4.49 -18.94 -11.56
C GLU A 23 -3.04 -18.79 -11.14
N THR A 24 -2.73 -17.65 -10.52
CA THR A 24 -1.34 -17.25 -10.29
C THR A 24 -0.64 -18.42 -9.62
N GLN A 25 0.61 -18.72 -10.00
CA GLN A 25 1.45 -19.75 -9.36
C GLN A 25 1.42 -19.71 -7.81
N TYR A 26 0.97 -18.59 -7.26
CA TYR A 26 0.84 -18.24 -5.86
C TYR A 26 -0.64 -18.01 -5.48
N PRO A 27 -1.21 -18.78 -4.53
CA PRO A 27 -2.58 -18.55 -4.04
C PRO A 27 -2.77 -17.17 -3.42
N ILE A 28 -3.91 -16.53 -3.68
CA ILE A 28 -4.29 -15.24 -3.05
C ILE A 28 -4.57 -15.46 -1.56
N THR A 29 -3.91 -14.69 -0.70
CA THR A 29 -4.09 -14.70 0.76
C THR A 29 -4.90 -13.51 1.25
N PHE A 30 -4.96 -12.44 0.45
CA PHE A 30 -5.83 -11.29 0.67
C PHE A 30 -6.15 -10.60 -0.66
N ASP A 31 -7.42 -10.27 -0.88
CA ASP A 31 -7.86 -9.47 -2.03
C ASP A 31 -8.52 -8.18 -1.53
N GLY A 32 -7.78 -7.08 -1.65
CA GLY A 32 -8.22 -5.73 -1.27
C GLY A 32 -8.61 -4.88 -2.46
N ARG A 33 -8.72 -5.46 -3.66
CA ARG A 33 -9.08 -4.72 -4.87
C ARG A 33 -10.52 -4.23 -4.76
N ILE A 34 -10.70 -2.93 -4.95
CA ILE A 34 -11.99 -2.28 -4.83
C ILE A 34 -12.68 -2.25 -6.21
N PRO A 35 -13.93 -2.73 -6.34
CA PRO A 35 -14.67 -2.65 -7.59
C PRO A 35 -14.80 -1.22 -8.10
N GLN A 36 -14.74 -1.02 -9.43
CA GLN A 36 -14.82 0.31 -10.04
C GLN A 36 -16.12 1.06 -9.72
N ASN A 37 -17.21 0.33 -9.44
CA ASN A 37 -18.51 0.88 -9.06
C ASN A 37 -18.72 0.96 -7.54
N ALA A 38 -17.69 0.69 -6.73
CA ALA A 38 -17.77 0.82 -5.29
C ALA A 38 -18.05 2.27 -4.87
N THR A 39 -18.84 2.43 -3.82
CA THR A 39 -19.07 3.74 -3.21
C THR A 39 -18.42 3.79 -1.83
N LYS A 40 -18.35 4.99 -1.24
CA LYS A 40 -17.83 5.18 0.13
C LYS A 40 -18.54 4.32 1.18
N SER A 41 -19.77 3.85 0.93
CA SER A 41 -20.49 2.98 1.87
C SER A 41 -19.87 1.59 2.00
N LEU A 42 -19.15 1.09 0.98
CA LEU A 42 -18.48 -0.21 1.02
C LEU A 42 -17.55 -0.29 2.23
N PHE A 43 -16.73 0.74 2.43
CA PHE A 43 -15.74 0.83 3.51
C PHE A 43 -16.33 0.91 4.92
N LYS A 44 -17.64 1.12 5.05
CA LYS A 44 -18.36 1.13 6.34
C LYS A 44 -19.17 -0.15 6.55
N SER A 45 -19.12 -1.08 5.60
CA SER A 45 -19.95 -2.27 5.58
C SER A 45 -19.13 -3.53 5.87
N VAL A 46 -19.81 -4.62 6.22
CA VAL A 46 -19.17 -5.93 6.43
C VAL A 46 -18.63 -6.55 5.14
N GLN A 47 -19.02 -6.01 3.98
CA GLN A 47 -18.52 -6.39 2.65
C GLN A 47 -17.17 -5.76 2.33
N SER A 48 -16.71 -4.79 3.13
CA SER A 48 -15.36 -4.22 2.98
C SER A 48 -14.30 -5.31 3.13
N PRO A 49 -13.31 -5.40 2.24
CA PRO A 49 -12.15 -6.27 2.47
C PRO A 49 -11.27 -5.76 3.62
N PHE A 50 -11.39 -4.48 3.97
CA PHE A 50 -10.70 -3.81 5.07
C PHE A 50 -11.60 -3.67 6.31
N ASN A 51 -11.00 -3.51 7.48
CA ASN A 51 -11.74 -3.38 8.74
C ASN A 51 -12.59 -2.09 8.79
N PRO A 52 -13.93 -2.16 8.69
CA PRO A 52 -14.78 -0.97 8.56
C PRO A 52 -14.82 -0.09 9.82
N ARG A 53 -14.35 -0.58 10.97
CA ARG A 53 -14.40 0.15 12.25
C ARG A 53 -13.31 1.23 12.35
N TYR A 54 -12.20 1.06 11.67
CA TYR A 54 -11.01 1.92 11.80
C TYR A 54 -10.62 2.64 10.51
N VAL A 55 -11.43 2.51 9.45
CA VAL A 55 -11.14 3.07 8.10
C VAL A 55 -11.21 4.60 8.05
N LEU A 56 -11.82 5.26 9.03
CA LEU A 56 -12.08 6.70 9.01
C LEU A 56 -11.71 7.33 10.35
N GLY A 57 -10.42 7.65 10.51
CA GLY A 57 -9.86 8.66 11.43
C GLY A 57 -10.71 9.07 12.64
N GLN A 58 -11.17 8.13 13.47
CA GLN A 58 -11.78 8.43 14.77
C GLN A 58 -10.70 8.75 15.81
N SER A 59 -9.55 9.27 15.38
CA SER A 59 -8.44 9.44 16.30
C SER A 59 -8.62 10.72 17.10
N ALA A 60 -8.36 10.62 18.41
CA ALA A 60 -8.25 11.76 19.32
C ALA A 60 -6.97 12.58 19.08
N GLU A 61 -6.17 12.19 18.09
CA GLU A 61 -4.87 12.76 17.75
C GLU A 61 -5.06 14.17 17.21
N THR A 62 -4.36 15.13 17.80
CA THR A 62 -4.49 16.55 17.46
C THR A 62 -3.42 17.00 16.47
N ALA A 63 -2.30 16.28 16.38
CA ALA A 63 -1.17 16.65 15.53
C ALA A 63 -0.94 15.69 14.37
N LEU A 64 -1.13 14.38 14.54
CA LEU A 64 -1.07 13.42 13.44
C LEU A 64 -2.32 13.54 12.56
N ARG A 65 -2.16 13.41 11.24
CA ARG A 65 -3.30 13.30 10.31
C ARG A 65 -3.25 11.99 9.58
N ARG A 66 -4.35 11.23 9.60
CA ARG A 66 -4.39 9.93 8.93
C ARG A 66 -5.73 9.58 8.27
N THR A 67 -5.64 8.81 7.22
CA THR A 67 -6.75 8.10 6.58
C THR A 67 -6.20 6.80 6.03
N GLU A 68 -6.59 5.68 6.63
CA GLU A 68 -5.96 4.38 6.42
C GLU A 68 -7.01 3.28 6.28
N LEU A 69 -6.75 2.35 5.37
CA LEU A 69 -7.44 1.08 5.25
C LEU A 69 -6.66 0.03 6.00
N LEU A 70 -7.33 -0.62 6.95
CA LEU A 70 -6.69 -1.54 7.89
C LEU A 70 -6.96 -2.99 7.52
N VAL A 71 -5.89 -3.78 7.37
CA VAL A 71 -5.92 -5.23 7.23
C VAL A 71 -5.69 -5.86 8.61
N ASN A 72 -6.78 -6.01 9.37
CA ASN A 72 -6.79 -6.59 10.72
C ASN A 72 -7.66 -7.87 10.75
N ASN A 73 -7.37 -8.79 11.68
CA ASN A 73 -8.02 -10.09 11.85
C ASN A 73 -7.89 -11.00 10.61
N LYS A 74 -6.76 -10.90 9.91
CA LYS A 74 -6.42 -11.72 8.74
C LYS A 74 -5.11 -12.48 8.99
N PRO A 75 -5.09 -13.54 9.84
CA PRO A 75 -3.85 -14.25 10.21
C PRO A 75 -3.08 -14.83 9.02
N LEU A 76 -3.76 -15.06 7.88
CA LEU A 76 -3.14 -15.53 6.64
C LEU A 76 -2.19 -14.52 5.99
N THR A 77 -2.20 -13.24 6.41
CA THR A 77 -1.41 -12.19 5.79
C THR A 77 -0.05 -11.94 6.43
N VAL A 78 0.22 -12.60 7.56
CA VAL A 78 1.26 -12.20 8.51
C VAL A 78 2.05 -13.42 9.02
N SER A 79 2.28 -14.40 8.16
CA SER A 79 3.05 -15.62 8.46
C SER A 79 3.57 -16.28 7.19
N GLY A 80 4.60 -17.12 7.31
CA GLY A 80 5.19 -17.85 6.18
C GLY A 80 5.85 -16.92 5.15
N LYS A 81 5.58 -17.17 3.87
CA LYS A 81 6.11 -16.39 2.75
C LYS A 81 4.98 -15.65 2.07
N LYS A 82 5.08 -14.32 1.95
CA LYS A 82 4.01 -13.48 1.38
C LYS A 82 4.58 -12.44 0.43
N THR A 83 3.82 -12.10 -0.59
CA THR A 83 4.08 -10.90 -1.40
C THR A 83 2.86 -10.01 -1.39
N TRP A 84 3.01 -8.79 -0.86
CA TRP A 84 2.03 -7.71 -1.02
C TRP A 84 2.22 -7.03 -2.37
N PHE A 85 1.12 -6.69 -3.01
CA PHE A 85 1.09 -5.84 -4.19
C PHE A 85 0.27 -4.59 -3.90
N THR A 86 0.73 -3.44 -4.40
CA THR A 86 0.00 -2.18 -4.37
C THR A 86 0.58 -1.24 -5.41
N SER A 87 -0.23 -0.31 -5.87
CA SER A 87 0.17 0.77 -6.77
C SER A 87 -0.22 2.11 -6.18
N LEU A 88 0.67 3.09 -6.30
CA LEU A 88 0.53 4.42 -5.74
C LEU A 88 0.65 5.47 -6.85
N ARG A 89 -0.20 6.49 -6.86
CA ARG A 89 -0.10 7.64 -7.76
C ARG A 89 -0.44 8.91 -6.99
N THR A 90 0.32 9.98 -7.21
CA THR A 90 0.02 11.27 -6.55
C THR A 90 -1.31 11.83 -7.06
N SER A 91 -1.99 12.64 -6.24
CA SER A 91 -3.18 13.38 -6.66
C SER A 91 -2.79 14.80 -7.07
N SER A 92 -2.90 15.14 -8.34
CA SER A 92 -2.64 16.52 -8.81
C SER A 92 -3.65 17.54 -8.27
N SER A 93 -4.88 17.11 -7.95
CA SER A 93 -5.91 17.96 -7.32
C SER A 93 -5.69 18.15 -5.81
N ASN A 94 -4.92 17.27 -5.16
CA ASN A 94 -4.64 17.28 -3.73
C ASN A 94 -3.17 16.90 -3.49
N PRO A 95 -2.20 17.72 -3.90
CA PRO A 95 -0.78 17.37 -3.84
C PRO A 95 -0.31 17.18 -2.38
N LEU A 96 0.65 16.29 -2.16
CA LEU A 96 1.26 16.08 -0.85
C LEU A 96 2.21 17.23 -0.49
N ASN A 97 2.28 17.60 0.80
CA ASN A 97 3.26 18.56 1.30
C ASN A 97 4.53 17.85 1.78
N TYR A 98 5.52 17.72 0.90
CA TYR A 98 6.77 16.98 1.16
C TYR A 98 7.69 17.60 2.24
N ASN A 99 7.32 18.70 2.88
CA ASN A 99 7.99 19.17 4.11
C ASN A 99 7.64 18.30 5.34
N HIS A 100 6.65 17.42 5.22
CA HIS A 100 6.26 16.45 6.23
C HIS A 100 6.71 15.03 5.86
N GLU A 101 6.80 14.14 6.85
CA GLU A 101 6.93 12.70 6.60
C GLU A 101 5.54 12.11 6.37
N HIS A 102 5.38 11.33 5.31
CA HIS A 102 4.17 10.56 5.04
C HIS A 102 4.48 9.07 5.06
N LEU A 103 3.72 8.30 5.82
CA LEU A 103 3.67 6.84 5.70
C LEU A 103 2.49 6.48 4.79
N LEU A 104 2.76 5.65 3.77
CA LEU A 104 1.79 5.30 2.72
C LEU A 104 1.29 3.86 2.86
N VAL A 105 2.22 2.96 3.22
CA VAL A 105 1.94 1.57 3.54
C VAL A 105 2.84 1.22 4.71
N PHE A 106 2.31 0.65 5.78
CA PHE A 106 3.13 0.26 6.91
C PHE A 106 2.52 -0.94 7.63
N HIS A 107 3.39 -1.74 8.26
CA HIS A 107 2.98 -2.86 9.08
C HIS A 107 3.46 -2.63 10.51
N GLU A 108 2.50 -2.37 11.39
CA GLU A 108 2.74 -2.06 12.79
C GLU A 108 2.64 -3.34 13.63
N ALA A 109 3.58 -3.52 14.56
CA ALA A 109 3.49 -4.58 15.56
C ALA A 109 2.25 -4.36 16.44
N GLN A 110 1.57 -5.44 16.82
CA GLN A 110 0.33 -5.38 17.61
C GLN A 110 0.49 -4.72 19.00
N ASP A 111 1.72 -4.65 19.53
CA ASP A 111 2.04 -3.95 20.78
C ASP A 111 2.36 -2.46 20.55
N PHE A 112 2.26 -1.99 19.31
CA PHE A 112 2.52 -0.62 18.86
C PHE A 112 3.96 -0.16 19.14
N GLN A 113 4.89 -1.09 19.33
CA GLN A 113 6.28 -0.79 19.71
C GLN A 113 7.24 -0.76 18.50
N ALA A 114 6.84 -1.26 17.33
CA ALA A 114 7.71 -1.30 16.14
C ALA A 114 6.91 -1.30 14.83
N ASP A 115 7.49 -0.69 13.79
CA ASP A 115 7.07 -0.89 12.39
C ASP A 115 8.00 -1.94 11.75
N PHE A 116 7.44 -3.04 11.23
CA PHE A 116 8.22 -4.09 10.58
C PHE A 116 8.70 -3.67 9.18
N TYR A 117 7.89 -2.89 8.47
CA TYR A 117 8.28 -2.21 7.23
C TYR A 117 7.35 -1.02 6.99
N SER A 118 7.84 -0.06 6.20
CA SER A 118 7.02 1.04 5.69
C SER A 118 7.48 1.54 4.33
N LEU A 119 6.51 1.98 3.52
CA LEU A 119 6.71 2.85 2.38
C LEU A 119 6.47 4.29 2.83
N LYS A 120 7.48 5.14 2.67
CA LYS A 120 7.47 6.52 3.12
C LYS A 120 7.77 7.49 1.99
N THR A 121 7.32 8.72 2.11
CA THR A 121 7.72 9.85 1.25
C THR A 121 7.78 11.15 2.05
N GLY A 122 8.28 12.21 1.43
CA GLY A 122 8.47 13.52 2.05
C GLY A 122 9.72 13.59 2.94
N LYS A 123 9.76 14.60 3.80
CA LYS A 123 10.89 14.87 4.68
C LYS A 123 10.81 13.98 5.91
N PRO A 124 11.76 13.06 6.16
CA PRO A 124 11.76 12.25 7.37
C PRO A 124 11.73 13.12 8.62
N MET A 125 10.97 12.69 9.63
CA MET A 125 10.95 13.36 10.92
C MET A 125 12.29 13.13 11.63
N GLU A 126 12.82 14.17 12.27
CA GLU A 126 14.05 14.07 13.06
C GLU A 126 13.78 13.29 14.36
N ASP A 127 14.79 12.54 14.85
CA ASP A 127 14.67 11.56 15.96
C ASP A 127 13.80 12.07 17.13
N ILE A 128 12.65 11.43 17.29
CA ILE A 128 11.63 11.67 18.32
C ILE A 128 11.99 10.97 19.63
N GLY A 129 13.08 11.41 20.28
CA GLY A 129 13.40 11.04 21.67
C GLY A 129 13.40 9.53 21.99
N PRO A 130 13.45 9.13 23.27
CA PRO A 130 13.64 7.73 23.67
C PRO A 130 12.39 6.85 23.53
N TRP A 131 11.26 7.37 23.02
CA TRP A 131 9.97 6.66 22.99
C TRP A 131 9.74 5.82 21.73
N LYS A 132 10.60 5.97 20.74
CA LYS A 132 10.76 4.97 19.68
C LYS A 132 12.24 4.73 19.51
N GLU A 133 12.71 3.58 19.98
CA GLU A 133 13.83 2.93 19.30
C GLU A 133 13.33 2.49 17.89
N GLU A 134 12.96 3.45 17.04
CA GLU A 134 13.14 3.29 15.59
C GLU A 134 14.66 3.28 15.39
N GLY A 135 15.32 2.22 15.85
CA GLY A 135 16.76 2.06 15.72
C GLY A 135 17.10 2.19 14.25
N LYS A 136 17.61 3.37 13.84
CA LYS A 136 17.94 3.76 12.47
C LYS A 136 17.17 2.94 11.44
N SER A 137 15.90 3.28 11.21
CA SER A 137 15.08 2.62 10.19
C SER A 137 15.91 2.42 8.91
N LYS A 138 16.13 1.17 8.52
CA LYS A 138 17.00 0.85 7.38
C LYS A 138 16.23 1.12 6.10
N THR A 139 16.77 1.97 5.22
CA THR A 139 16.23 2.13 3.87
C THR A 139 16.64 0.94 3.01
N PHE A 140 15.66 0.13 2.60
CA PHE A 140 15.87 -1.04 1.73
C PHE A 140 15.82 -0.68 0.24
N PHE A 141 15.00 0.29 -0.14
CA PHE A 141 14.79 0.73 -1.51
C PHE A 141 14.43 2.22 -1.53
N LEU A 142 14.94 2.96 -2.53
CA LEU A 142 14.65 4.37 -2.73
C LEU A 142 14.51 4.64 -4.23
N THR A 143 13.49 5.41 -4.59
CA THR A 143 13.19 5.82 -5.96
C THR A 143 12.54 7.20 -5.95
N PRO A 144 12.69 8.03 -7.00
CA PRO A 144 11.88 9.23 -7.15
C PRO A 144 10.39 8.90 -7.18
N PHE A 145 9.57 9.66 -6.45
CA PHE A 145 8.12 9.55 -6.51
C PHE A 145 7.58 10.54 -7.55
N THR A 146 7.72 10.18 -8.83
CA THR A 146 7.30 11.03 -9.96
C THR A 146 5.80 11.26 -9.94
N GLU A 147 5.40 12.52 -10.09
CA GLU A 147 4.00 12.93 -10.06
C GLU A 147 3.19 12.31 -11.19
N ASP A 148 1.93 12.00 -10.89
CA ASP A 148 0.92 11.52 -11.83
C ASP A 148 1.27 10.25 -12.62
N ILE A 149 2.26 9.49 -12.14
CA ILE A 149 2.65 8.18 -12.66
C ILE A 149 2.27 7.12 -11.62
N TRP A 150 1.84 5.94 -12.08
CA TRP A 150 1.67 4.78 -11.20
C TRP A 150 3.03 4.22 -10.78
N HIS A 151 3.25 4.09 -9.47
CA HIS A 151 4.40 3.43 -8.86
C HIS A 151 3.92 2.11 -8.29
N ASN A 152 4.43 1.02 -8.86
CA ASN A 152 3.98 -0.33 -8.58
C ASN A 152 4.97 -1.00 -7.64
N PHE A 153 4.48 -1.59 -6.56
CA PHE A 153 5.31 -2.28 -5.58
C PHE A 153 4.88 -3.75 -5.44
N GLY A 154 5.87 -4.63 -5.38
CA GLY A 154 5.75 -5.97 -4.81
C GLY A 154 6.63 -6.04 -3.57
N ILE A 155 6.07 -6.27 -2.38
CA ILE A 155 6.82 -6.36 -1.13
C ILE A 155 6.80 -7.81 -0.68
N TYR A 156 7.89 -8.53 -0.94
CA TYR A 156 8.07 -9.88 -0.47
C TYR A 156 8.55 -9.89 0.99
N LEU A 157 7.89 -10.71 1.80
CA LEU A 157 8.10 -10.87 3.24
C LEU A 157 8.25 -12.36 3.53
N ASN A 158 9.43 -12.73 4.02
CA ASN A 158 9.75 -14.08 4.50
C ASN A 158 9.76 -14.07 6.03
N TYR A 159 8.60 -14.34 6.63
CA TYR A 159 8.44 -14.37 8.08
C TYR A 159 9.20 -15.54 8.72
N ASP A 160 9.46 -16.61 7.95
CA ASP A 160 10.17 -17.80 8.44
C ASP A 160 11.68 -17.51 8.64
N ASP A 161 12.29 -16.77 7.71
CA ASP A 161 13.73 -16.49 7.71
C ASP A 161 14.10 -15.03 8.07
N ASN A 162 13.10 -14.17 8.36
CA ASN A 162 13.29 -12.74 8.60
C ASN A 162 14.02 -12.03 7.44
N GLU A 163 13.45 -12.16 6.24
CA GLU A 163 13.97 -11.52 5.04
C GLU A 163 12.88 -10.77 4.27
N MET A 164 13.30 -9.78 3.48
CA MET A 164 12.44 -9.05 2.57
C MET A 164 13.09 -8.80 1.22
N GLN A 165 12.25 -8.58 0.21
CA GLN A 165 12.67 -8.16 -1.13
C GLN A 165 11.63 -7.21 -1.72
N VAL A 166 12.10 -6.19 -2.44
CA VAL A 166 11.23 -5.24 -3.14
C VAL A 166 11.27 -5.53 -4.63
N LEU A 167 10.08 -5.63 -5.23
CA LEU A 167 9.85 -5.52 -6.66
C LEU A 167 9.27 -4.13 -6.93
N TYR A 168 9.67 -3.53 -8.05
CA TYR A 168 9.23 -2.20 -8.41
C TYR A 168 9.10 -2.03 -9.93
N SER A 169 8.18 -1.17 -10.34
CA SER A 169 8.04 -0.67 -11.71
C SER A 169 7.23 0.62 -11.71
N THR A 170 7.18 1.29 -12.86
CA THR A 170 6.36 2.49 -13.06
C THR A 170 5.43 2.33 -14.26
N ALA A 171 4.34 3.09 -14.26
CA ALA A 171 3.30 3.06 -15.29
C ALA A 171 2.76 1.64 -15.50
N ASP A 172 2.71 1.18 -16.75
CA ASP A 172 2.25 -0.14 -17.18
C ASP A 172 3.39 -1.17 -17.31
N ASN A 173 4.61 -0.80 -16.90
CA ASN A 173 5.74 -1.73 -16.96
C ASN A 173 5.53 -2.90 -15.98
N PRO A 174 5.97 -4.12 -16.33
CA PRO A 174 5.90 -5.26 -15.42
C PRO A 174 6.82 -5.06 -14.21
N LEU A 175 6.39 -5.57 -13.04
CA LEU A 175 7.21 -5.56 -11.82
C LEU A 175 8.49 -6.35 -12.04
N ARG A 176 9.62 -5.76 -11.62
CA ARG A 176 10.92 -6.43 -11.60
C ARG A 176 11.51 -6.38 -10.21
N VAL A 177 12.32 -7.38 -9.88
CA VAL A 177 13.11 -7.39 -8.64
C VAL A 177 14.01 -6.15 -8.62
N ALA A 178 13.82 -5.31 -7.59
CA ALA A 178 14.54 -4.06 -7.40
C ALA A 178 15.64 -4.17 -6.32
N THR A 179 15.56 -5.17 -5.44
CA THR A 179 16.55 -5.42 -4.40
C THR A 179 16.96 -6.90 -4.36
N PRO A 180 18.16 -7.25 -3.85
CA PRO A 180 18.43 -8.62 -3.43
C PRO A 180 17.51 -9.01 -2.24
N MET A 181 17.61 -10.26 -1.80
CA MET A 181 17.05 -10.68 -0.52
C MET A 181 17.81 -9.99 0.61
N LEU A 182 17.09 -9.31 1.50
CA LEU A 182 17.68 -8.47 2.55
C LEU A 182 17.17 -8.91 3.93
N PRO A 183 18.05 -9.08 4.93
CA PRO A 183 17.62 -9.36 6.30
C PRO A 183 16.76 -8.22 6.85
N ASN A 184 15.61 -8.57 7.42
CA ASN A 184 14.70 -7.68 8.13
C ASN A 184 13.91 -8.46 9.19
N ASN A 185 13.92 -8.02 10.45
CA ASN A 185 13.11 -8.70 11.45
C ASN A 185 11.63 -8.40 11.22
N LEU A 186 10.88 -9.43 10.79
CA LEU A 186 9.45 -9.37 10.49
C LEU A 186 8.59 -9.99 11.59
N SER A 187 9.23 -10.50 12.65
CA SER A 187 8.58 -11.17 13.76
C SER A 187 8.60 -10.30 15.02
N GLY A 188 7.41 -10.06 15.56
CA GLY A 188 7.26 -9.54 16.92
C GLY A 188 7.75 -10.57 17.93
N LYS A 189 8.26 -10.10 19.08
CA LYS A 189 8.64 -11.00 20.18
C LYS A 189 7.40 -11.75 20.66
N ALA A 190 7.41 -13.08 20.56
CA ALA A 190 6.39 -13.95 21.16
C ALA A 190 6.17 -13.57 22.65
N PRO A 191 4.95 -13.64 23.20
CA PRO A 191 3.79 -14.43 22.76
C PRO A 191 2.74 -13.67 21.95
N THR A 192 3.04 -12.46 21.48
CA THR A 192 2.08 -11.60 20.81
C THR A 192 2.61 -11.14 19.45
N THR A 193 1.70 -10.68 18.60
CA THR A 193 1.94 -9.64 17.60
C THR A 193 2.32 -10.05 16.17
N LEU A 194 1.34 -10.60 15.42
CA LEU A 194 1.42 -10.60 13.95
C LEU A 194 1.00 -9.25 13.32
N GLY A 195 0.72 -8.23 14.14
CA GLY A 195 0.56 -6.85 13.70
C GLY A 195 -0.60 -6.61 12.74
N GLU A 196 -0.66 -5.40 12.23
CA GLU A 196 -1.72 -4.96 11.31
C GLU A 196 -1.08 -4.20 10.15
N THR A 197 -1.56 -4.43 8.92
CA THR A 197 -1.06 -3.72 7.72
C THR A 197 -2.00 -2.59 7.37
N HIS A 198 -1.47 -1.39 7.24
CA HIS A 198 -2.18 -0.17 6.93
C HIS A 198 -1.86 0.26 5.49
N PHE A 199 -2.89 0.61 4.73
CA PHE A 199 -2.79 1.20 3.40
C PHE A 199 -3.49 2.55 3.40
N GLY A 200 -2.76 3.64 3.20
CA GLY A 200 -3.39 4.96 3.17
C GLY A 200 -2.39 6.09 3.24
N LEU A 201 -2.75 7.13 4.00
CA LEU A 201 -1.90 8.29 4.21
C LEU A 201 -1.87 8.61 5.69
N GLN A 202 -0.67 8.60 6.28
CA GLN A 202 -0.39 9.15 7.60
C GLN A 202 0.63 10.27 7.46
N LYS A 203 0.21 11.52 7.64
CA LYS A 203 1.06 12.73 7.61
C LYS A 203 1.50 13.07 9.04
N ARG A 204 2.81 12.94 9.30
CA ARG A 204 3.40 13.32 10.59
C ARG A 204 3.56 14.85 10.69
N PRO A 205 3.42 15.44 11.89
CA PRO A 205 3.65 16.88 12.09
C PRO A 205 5.13 17.24 11.97
N THR A 206 5.41 18.53 11.81
CA THR A 206 6.77 19.08 11.89
C THR A 206 6.98 19.78 13.24
N GLY A 207 8.22 19.83 13.71
CA GLY A 207 8.58 20.52 14.95
C GLY A 207 9.91 20.04 15.50
N ALA A 208 10.52 20.84 16.37
CA ALA A 208 11.73 20.45 17.08
C ALA A 208 11.39 19.80 18.42
N ASN A 209 12.19 18.82 18.85
CA ASN A 209 12.09 18.16 20.16
C ASN A 209 10.70 17.60 20.49
N LEU A 210 9.99 17.08 19.49
CA LEU A 210 8.71 16.41 19.71
C LEU A 210 8.94 15.15 20.56
N THR A 211 8.13 14.97 21.58
CA THR A 211 8.12 13.75 22.41
C THR A 211 6.92 12.86 22.10
N ASN A 212 5.86 13.43 21.54
CA ASN A 212 4.68 12.69 21.11
C ASN A 212 4.04 13.31 19.85
N TYR A 213 4.45 12.84 18.67
CA TYR A 213 3.96 13.35 17.38
C TYR A 213 2.46 13.08 17.13
N LEU A 214 1.79 12.30 17.98
CA LEU A 214 0.34 12.12 17.90
C LEU A 214 -0.40 13.40 18.30
N TYR A 215 0.15 14.16 19.25
CA TYR A 215 -0.51 15.32 19.86
C TYR A 215 0.32 16.61 19.78
N GLU A 216 1.62 16.51 19.49
CA GLU A 216 2.56 17.63 19.42
C GLU A 216 3.02 17.91 17.99
N GLY A 217 3.43 19.16 17.74
CA GLY A 217 3.96 19.61 16.45
C GLY A 217 2.97 20.44 15.65
N THR A 218 3.41 20.88 14.48
CA THR A 218 2.71 21.84 13.62
C THR A 218 2.33 21.20 12.29
N GLN A 219 1.11 21.47 11.83
CA GLN A 219 0.62 21.17 10.49
C GLN A 219 -0.30 22.29 10.00
N GLU A 220 -0.43 22.45 8.69
CA GLU A 220 -1.32 23.46 8.10
C GLU A 220 -2.81 23.11 8.31
N PHE A 221 -3.65 24.10 8.58
CA PHE A 221 -5.10 23.92 8.70
C PHE A 221 -5.80 24.05 7.34
N GLY A 222 -6.97 23.41 7.19
CA GLY A 222 -7.80 23.54 5.98
C GLY A 222 -7.20 22.96 4.70
N ILE A 223 -6.28 22.02 4.80
CA ILE A 223 -5.59 21.40 3.66
C ILE A 223 -6.34 20.19 3.11
N HIS A 224 -6.13 19.96 1.81
CA HIS A 224 -6.53 18.74 1.12
C HIS A 224 -5.29 18.11 0.48
N GLU A 225 -4.86 16.98 1.04
CA GLU A 225 -3.78 16.14 0.51
C GLU A 225 -4.36 14.78 0.15
N GLY A 226 -3.90 14.18 -0.94
CA GLY A 226 -4.47 12.96 -1.47
C GLY A 226 -3.44 12.07 -2.15
N LEU A 227 -3.65 10.77 -1.97
CA LEU A 227 -2.92 9.70 -2.64
C LEU A 227 -3.95 8.81 -3.34
N ILE A 228 -3.66 8.42 -4.58
CA ILE A 228 -4.43 7.43 -5.31
C ILE A 228 -3.74 6.08 -5.09
N MET A 229 -4.50 5.11 -4.58
CA MET A 229 -4.01 3.75 -4.36
C MET A 229 -4.87 2.75 -5.14
N GLY A 230 -4.23 1.72 -5.68
CA GLY A 230 -4.89 0.66 -6.43
C GLY A 230 -4.13 -0.66 -6.32
N GLY A 231 -4.73 -1.74 -6.82
CA GLY A 231 -4.06 -3.03 -6.90
C GLY A 231 -3.57 -3.58 -5.55
N ILE A 232 -4.36 -3.40 -4.47
CA ILE A 232 -4.02 -3.94 -3.14
C ILE A 232 -4.44 -5.40 -3.06
N TRP A 233 -3.47 -6.32 -3.01
CA TRP A 233 -3.72 -7.75 -2.82
C TRP A 233 -2.44 -8.43 -2.34
N GLN A 234 -2.57 -9.66 -1.87
CA GLN A 234 -1.48 -10.46 -1.34
C GLN A 234 -1.57 -11.89 -1.84
N VAL A 235 -0.41 -12.47 -2.11
CA VAL A 235 -0.29 -13.90 -2.44
C VAL A 235 0.65 -14.62 -1.49
N SER A 236 0.52 -15.94 -1.42
CA SER A 236 1.45 -16.82 -0.73
C SER A 236 2.68 -17.10 -1.60
N GLY A 237 3.88 -16.92 -1.06
CA GLY A 237 5.15 -17.16 -1.75
C GLY A 237 5.85 -15.91 -2.25
N GLN A 238 6.98 -16.13 -2.91
CA GLN A 238 7.80 -15.09 -3.51
C GLN A 238 7.37 -14.92 -4.97
N ALA A 239 6.70 -13.81 -5.27
CA ALA A 239 6.38 -13.49 -6.65
C ALA A 239 7.65 -13.11 -7.42
N GLN A 240 7.88 -13.72 -8.58
CA GLN A 240 8.97 -13.36 -9.48
C GLN A 240 8.36 -12.95 -10.84
N ASN A 241 8.53 -11.69 -11.23
CA ASN A 241 8.03 -11.09 -12.48
C ASN A 241 6.49 -11.17 -12.67
N CYS A 242 5.76 -10.18 -12.15
CA CYS A 242 4.30 -10.09 -12.29
C CYS A 242 3.89 -8.83 -13.05
N SER A 243 2.83 -8.93 -13.84
CA SER A 243 2.14 -7.76 -14.41
C SER A 243 0.97 -7.41 -13.50
N LEU A 244 0.91 -6.17 -13.01
CA LEU A 244 -0.26 -5.67 -12.28
C LEU A 244 -1.27 -5.12 -13.30
N GLN A 245 -2.54 -5.48 -13.15
CA GLN A 245 -3.63 -4.81 -13.84
C GLN A 245 -4.23 -3.77 -12.88
N HIS A 246 -4.30 -2.51 -13.33
CA HIS A 246 -4.91 -1.39 -12.61
C HIS A 246 -6.38 -1.23 -12.96
#